data_AF-A0A6J1WG56-F1
#
_entry.id   AF-A0A6J1WG56-F1
#
_cell.length_a   1.000
_cell.length_b   1.000
_cell.length_c   1.000
_cell.angle_alpha   90.00
_cell.angle_beta   90.00
_cell.angle_gamma   90.00
#
_symmetry.space_group_name_H-M   'P 1'
#
loop_
_entity.id
_entity.type
_entity.pdbx_description
1 polymer ?
#
loop_
_entity_poly.entity_id
_entity_poly.type
_entity_poly.pdbx_seq_one_letter_code
_entity_poly.pdbx_strand_id
1 'polypeptide(L)' 'MWEEAEQMLTEAMARVPQQPDLLLGLAVTATHSGKPPEVSSRYMAQLLDSHPEHPFTKEYNAKSNEFKRLTAQYQPSVAS' A
#
# COMPACT_ATOMS: atom_id res chain seq x y z
N MET A 1 15.92 -7.46 -10.29
CA MET A 1 16.42 -6.07 -10.29
C MET A 1 15.24 -5.18 -9.93
N TRP A 2 15.16 -4.68 -8.69
CA TRP A 2 14.02 -3.84 -8.27
C TRP A 2 13.97 -2.53 -9.06
N GLU A 3 15.14 -2.04 -9.49
CA GLU A 3 15.31 -0.85 -10.34
C GLU A 3 14.72 -1.04 -11.74
N GLU A 4 14.96 -2.19 -12.39
CA GLU A 4 14.36 -2.49 -13.70
C GLU A 4 12.84 -2.61 -13.63
N ALA A 5 12.32 -3.29 -12.58
CA ALA A 5 10.89 -3.40 -12.35
C ALA A 5 10.26 -2.02 -12.15
N GLU A 6 10.93 -1.14 -11.41
CA GLU A 6 10.47 0.23 -11.21
C GLU A 6 10.45 1.04 -12.51
N GLN A 7 11.49 0.92 -13.35
CA GLN A 7 11.52 1.55 -14.66
C GLN A 7 10.32 1.12 -15.52
N MET A 8 10.10 -0.19 -15.65
CA MET A 8 8.99 -0.74 -16.44
C MET A 8 7.63 -0.29 -15.93
N LEU A 9 7.43 -0.30 -14.61
CA LEU A 9 6.19 0.14 -13.97
C LEU A 9 5.96 1.65 -14.16
N THR A 10 7.02 2.45 -14.10
CA THR A 10 6.94 3.90 -14.33
C THR A 10 6.57 4.22 -15.77
N GLU A 11 7.17 3.52 -16.74
CA GLU A 11 6.81 3.64 -18.15
C GLU A 11 5.36 3.22 -18.43
N ALA A 12 4.90 2.14 -17.80
CA ALA A 12 3.51 1.69 -17.91
C ALA A 12 2.54 2.71 -17.29
N MET A 13 2.89 3.29 -16.14
CA MET A 13 2.08 4.30 -15.44
C MET A 13 1.91 5.57 -16.27
N ALA A 14 2.92 5.95 -17.07
CA ALA A 14 2.82 7.08 -17.99
C ALA A 14 1.79 6.86 -19.11
N ARG A 15 1.51 5.60 -19.48
CA ARG A 15 0.53 5.24 -20.53
C ARG A 15 -0.87 5.00 -19.96
N VAL A 16 -0.95 4.34 -18.81
CA VAL A 16 -2.22 3.98 -18.15
C VAL A 16 -2.18 4.50 -16.71
N PRO A 17 -2.42 5.81 -16.52
CA PRO A 17 -2.38 6.39 -15.20
C PRO A 17 -3.47 5.79 -14.31
N GLN A 18 -3.17 5.70 -13.02
CA GLN A 18 -4.09 5.19 -11.99
C GLN A 18 -4.50 3.72 -12.15
N GLN A 19 -3.83 2.90 -12.96
CA GLN A 19 -4.11 1.47 -12.96
C GLN A 19 -3.72 0.86 -11.60
N PRO A 20 -4.62 0.10 -10.93
CA PRO A 20 -4.43 -0.31 -9.53
C PRO A 20 -3.24 -1.26 -9.33
N ASP A 21 -2.99 -2.19 -10.25
CA ASP A 21 -1.85 -3.12 -10.15
C ASP A 21 -0.51 -2.40 -10.33
N LEU A 22 -0.45 -1.36 -11.16
CA LEU A 22 0.75 -0.53 -11.33
C LEU A 22 1.01 0.30 -10.06
N LEU A 23 -0.02 0.84 -9.42
CA LEU A 23 0.12 1.54 -8.13
C LEU A 23 0.65 0.58 -7.05
N LEU A 24 0.10 -0.63 -6.98
CA LEU A 24 0.56 -1.66 -6.06
C LEU A 24 2.02 -2.08 -6.35
N GLY A 25 2.34 -2.30 -7.62
CA GLY A 25 3.69 -2.63 -8.06
C GLY A 25 4.70 -1.55 -7.66
N LEU A 26 4.39 -0.28 -7.91
CA LEU A 26 5.25 0.85 -7.55
C LEU A 26 5.41 1.00 -6.03
N ALA A 27 4.38 0.70 -5.25
CA ALA A 27 4.48 0.70 -3.79
C ALA A 27 5.47 -0.38 -3.29
N VAL A 28 5.38 -1.60 -3.85
CA VAL A 28 6.25 -2.72 -3.49
C VAL A 28 7.69 -2.48 -3.93
N THR A 29 7.91 -2.01 -5.17
CA THR A 29 9.27 -1.71 -5.66
C THR A 29 9.92 -0.57 -4.88
N ALA A 30 9.16 0.47 -4.52
CA ALA A 30 9.68 1.56 -3.69
C ALA A 30 10.19 1.05 -2.34
N THR A 31 9.44 0.16 -1.68
CA THR A 31 9.85 -0.46 -0.41
C THR A 31 11.12 -1.28 -0.56
N HIS A 32 11.18 -2.14 -1.59
CA HIS A 32 12.34 -3.03 -1.79
C HIS A 32 13.59 -2.33 -2.32
N SER A 33 13.45 -1.16 -2.95
CA SER A 33 14.56 -0.35 -3.44
C SER A 33 15.15 0.59 -2.38
N GLY A 34 14.69 0.50 -1.13
CA GLY A 34 15.18 1.33 -0.03
C GLY A 34 14.80 2.81 -0.15
N LYS A 35 13.74 3.13 -0.90
CA LYS A 35 13.24 4.50 -1.01
C LYS A 35 12.63 4.98 0.31
N PRO A 36 12.51 6.31 0.50
CA PRO A 36 11.81 6.85 1.65
C PRO A 36 10.40 6.23 1.79
N PRO A 37 9.97 5.82 3.00
CA PRO A 37 8.67 5.17 3.23
C PRO A 37 7.47 5.98 2.71
N GLU A 38 7.62 7.30 2.64
CA GLU A 38 6.62 8.23 2.12
C GLU A 38 6.29 7.96 0.65
N VAL A 39 7.25 7.48 -0.13
CA VAL A 39 7.05 7.15 -1.56
C VAL A 39 6.12 5.96 -1.70
N SER A 40 6.40 4.87 -0.98
CA SER A 40 5.53 3.69 -0.98
C SER A 40 4.15 4.01 -0.40
N SER A 41 4.12 4.76 0.71
CA SER A 41 2.89 5.19 1.37
C SER A 41 2.00 6.04 0.46
N ARG A 42 2.58 6.89 -0.40
CA ARG A 42 1.83 7.70 -1.36
C ARG A 42 1.12 6.83 -2.41
N TYR A 43 1.81 5.85 -2.99
CA TYR A 43 1.19 4.94 -3.96
C TYR A 43 0.09 4.08 -3.33
N MET A 44 0.34 3.61 -2.10
CA MET A 44 -0.67 2.91 -1.31
C MET A 44 -1.88 3.78 -1.02
N ALA A 45 -1.70 5.01 -0.56
CA ALA A 45 -2.81 5.93 -0.30
C ALA A 45 -3.62 6.20 -1.57
N GLN A 46 -2.95 6.40 -2.70
CA GLN A 46 -3.62 6.58 -3.99
C GLN A 46 -4.43 5.35 -4.41
N LEU A 47 -3.90 4.13 -4.23
CA LEU A 47 -4.62 2.89 -4.52
C LEU A 47 -5.86 2.73 -3.65
N LEU A 48 -5.72 2.96 -2.34
CA LEU A 48 -6.81 2.81 -1.38
C LEU A 48 -7.94 3.81 -1.61
N ASP A 49 -7.62 5.03 -2.04
CA ASP A 49 -8.58 6.10 -2.30
C ASP A 49 -9.28 5.94 -3.67
N SER A 50 -8.52 5.67 -4.73
CA SER A 50 -9.05 5.61 -6.09
C SER A 50 -9.70 4.27 -6.45
N HIS A 51 -9.31 3.17 -5.79
CA HIS A 51 -9.80 1.82 -6.10
C HIS A 51 -10.26 1.07 -4.84
N PRO A 52 -11.34 1.54 -4.17
CA PRO A 52 -11.85 0.93 -2.94
C PRO A 52 -12.34 -0.52 -3.15
N GLU A 53 -12.83 -0.83 -4.36
CA GLU A 53 -13.37 -2.15 -4.68
C GLU A 53 -12.32 -3.18 -5.10
N HIS A 54 -11.06 -2.76 -5.26
CA HIS A 54 -9.97 -3.65 -5.65
C HIS A 54 -9.74 -4.73 -4.58
N PRO A 55 -9.49 -6.02 -4.95
CA PRO A 55 -9.33 -7.11 -3.98
C PRO A 55 -8.28 -6.81 -2.90
N PHE A 56 -7.15 -6.22 -3.29
CA PHE A 56 -6.10 -5.83 -2.35
C PHE A 56 -6.57 -4.73 -1.37
N THR A 57 -7.33 -3.75 -1.83
CA THR A 57 -7.88 -2.68 -0.96
C THR A 57 -8.84 -3.24 0.07
N LYS A 58 -9.71 -4.18 -0.34
CA LYS A 58 -10.63 -4.88 0.57
C LYS A 58 -9.87 -5.68 1.62
N GLU A 59 -8.86 -6.44 1.21
CA GLU A 59 -8.03 -7.23 2.13
C GLU A 59 -7.21 -6.33 3.08
N TYR A 60 -6.62 -5.25 2.57
CA TYR A 60 -5.89 -4.27 3.38
C TYR A 60 -6.79 -3.68 4.47
N ASN A 61 -8.00 -3.25 4.11
CA ASN A 61 -8.97 -2.70 5.05
C ASN A 61 -9.43 -3.75 6.08
N ALA A 62 -9.65 -5.00 5.65
CA ALA A 62 -9.99 -6.09 6.55
C ALA A 62 -8.87 -6.34 7.58
N LYS A 63 -7.61 -6.40 7.14
CA LYS A 63 -6.46 -6.57 8.05
C LYS A 63 -6.27 -5.36 8.96
N SER A 64 -6.46 -4.13 8.45
CA SER A 64 -6.39 -2.90 9.26
C SER A 64 -7.44 -2.89 10.36
N ASN A 65 -8.68 -3.27 10.03
CA ASN A 65 -9.76 -3.38 11.01
C ASN A 65 -9.50 -4.48 12.03
N GLU A 66 -8.97 -5.63 11.61
CA GLU A 66 -8.59 -6.71 12.52
C GLU A 66 -7.46 -6.28 13.46
N PHE A 67 -6.46 -5.56 12.96
CA PHE A 67 -5.40 -4.99 13.79
C PHE A 67 -5.96 -4.01 14.83
N LYS A 68 -6.89 -3.13 14.43
CA LYS A 68 -7.61 -2.23 15.36
C LYS A 68 -8.40 -3.00 16.43
N ARG A 69 -9.06 -4.09 16.04
CA ARG A 69 -9.79 -4.98 16.96
C ARG A 69 -8.84 -5.62 17.98
N LEU A 70 -7.72 -6.17 17.52
CA LEU A 70 -6.72 -6.81 18.37
C LEU A 70 -6.05 -5.80 19.31
N THR A 71 -5.65 -4.63 18.80
CA THR A 71 -5.06 -3.58 19.65
C THR A 71 -6.02 -3.14 20.75
N ALA A 72 -7.31 -2.95 20.46
CA ALA A 72 -8.31 -2.67 21.50
C ALA A 72 -8.49 -3.83 22.49
N GLN A 73 -8.46 -5.08 22.02
CA GLN A 73 -8.62 -6.27 22.85
C GLN A 73 -7.46 -6.47 23.84
N TYR A 74 -6.24 -6.13 23.44
CA TYR A 74 -5.02 -6.34 24.22
C TYR A 74 -4.44 -5.05 24.82
N GLN A 75 -5.19 -3.94 24.79
CA GLN A 75 -4.78 -2.69 25.43
C GLN A 75 -4.59 -2.91 26.95
N PRO A 76 -3.51 -2.36 27.57
CA PRO A 76 -3.30 -2.49 29.00
C PRO A 76 -4.48 -1.92 29.78
N SER A 77 -5.12 -2.73 30.63
CA SER A 77 -6.26 -2.31 31.46
C SER A 77 -5.85 -1.70 32.81
N VAL A 78 -4.57 -1.46 33.04
CA VAL A 78 -4.07 -0.95 34.31
C VAL A 78 -4.46 0.53 34.43
N ALA A 79 -5.45 0.81 35.28
CA ALA A 79 -5.69 2.14 35.82
C ALA A 79 -4.39 2.61 36.50
N SER A 80 -3.84 3.73 36.03
CA SER A 80 -2.82 4.47 36.78
C SER A 80 -3.41 5.08 38.04
#